data_AF-A0A9D1L360-F1
#
_entry.id   AF-A0A9D1L360-F1
#
_cell.length_a   1.000
_cell.length_b   1.000
_cell.length_c   1.000
_cell.angle_alpha   90.00
_cell.angle_beta   90.00
_cell.angle_gamma   90.00
#
_symmetry.space_group_name_H-M   'P 1'
#
loop_
_entity.id
_entity.type
_entity.pdbx_description
1 polymer ?
#
loop_
_entity_poly.entity_id
_entity_poly.type
_entity_poly.pdbx_seq_one_letter_code
_entity_poly.pdbx_strand_id
1 'polypeptide(L)'
;MNNTNSKIQAPCQVCGKNVLVDPYGNGFCENCGWVQNREYDKYPDDVRYPNIVAFNKAKRLFAEGKPLSPSFEDFIDGLKFYKEMQFDYDGKTYGVLIRDNDAVHFYLFHSIENYQIYPSVTAFHEKAHINGTPLSSLWSDVINAGYMLP
;
A
#
# COMPACT_ATOMS: atom_id res chain seq x y z
N MET A 1 25.40 -27.32 -4.43
CA MET A 1 25.00 -25.95 -4.79
C MET A 1 23.60 -26.03 -5.36
N ASN A 2 22.57 -25.74 -4.56
CA ASN A 2 21.18 -25.83 -5.02
C ASN A 2 20.84 -24.57 -5.81
N ASN A 3 20.37 -24.77 -7.03
CA ASN A 3 20.08 -23.74 -8.02
C ASN A 3 18.91 -22.88 -7.52
N THR A 4 19.20 -21.73 -6.90
CA THR A 4 18.23 -20.80 -6.28
C THR A 4 17.37 -20.02 -7.29
N ASN A 5 17.44 -20.35 -8.59
CA ASN A 5 16.77 -19.63 -9.68
C ASN A 5 15.59 -20.38 -10.31
N SER A 6 15.10 -21.48 -9.72
CA SER A 6 13.92 -22.17 -10.28
C SER A 6 12.65 -21.38 -9.97
N LYS A 7 12.28 -20.45 -10.86
CA LYS A 7 10.91 -19.92 -10.89
C LYS A 7 9.96 -21.03 -11.37
N ILE A 8 8.81 -21.15 -10.74
CA ILE A 8 7.74 -22.08 -11.11
C ILE A 8 6.52 -21.30 -11.58
N GLN A 9 5.72 -21.91 -12.46
CA GLN A 9 4.44 -21.34 -12.85
C GLN A 9 3.36 -21.72 -11.83
N ALA A 10 2.58 -20.73 -11.40
CA ALA A 10 1.42 -20.91 -10.54
C ALA A 10 0.31 -19.94 -10.96
N PRO A 11 -0.98 -20.26 -10.72
CA PRO A 11 -2.06 -19.32 -10.96
C PRO A 11 -2.01 -18.15 -9.96
N CYS A 12 -2.23 -16.94 -10.45
CA CYS A 12 -2.34 -15.74 -9.61
C CYS A 12 -3.53 -15.87 -8.65
N GLN A 13 -3.29 -15.61 -7.36
CA GLN A 13 -4.30 -15.70 -6.30
C GLN A 13 -5.52 -14.76 -6.50
N VAL A 14 -5.37 -13.70 -7.31
CA VAL A 14 -6.44 -12.73 -7.61
C VAL A 14 -7.09 -13.00 -8.97
N CYS A 15 -6.31 -13.02 -10.06
CA CYS A 15 -6.84 -13.06 -11.42
C CYS A 15 -6.81 -14.45 -12.09
N GLY A 16 -6.20 -15.45 -11.46
CA GLY A 16 -6.10 -16.82 -11.98
C GLY A 16 -5.12 -17.02 -13.15
N LYS A 17 -4.58 -15.96 -13.77
CA LYS A 17 -3.56 -16.10 -14.82
C LYS A 17 -2.27 -16.69 -14.27
N ASN A 18 -1.59 -17.48 -15.10
CA ASN A 18 -0.29 -18.04 -14.74
C ASN A 18 0.75 -16.94 -14.54
N VAL A 19 1.47 -17.01 -13.43
CA VAL A 19 2.56 -16.12 -13.04
C VAL A 19 3.78 -16.94 -12.64
N LEU A 20 4.95 -16.32 -12.75
CA LEU A 20 6.19 -16.90 -12.24
C LEU A 20 6.35 -16.54 -10.77
N VAL A 21 6.51 -17.55 -9.93
CA VAL A 21 6.81 -17.40 -8.50
C VAL A 21 8.10 -18.14 -8.15
N ASP A 22 8.76 -17.70 -7.08
CA ASP A 22 9.86 -18.45 -6.47
C ASP A 22 9.33 -19.73 -5.78
N PRO A 23 10.22 -20.63 -5.30
CA PRO A 23 9.80 -21.83 -4.57
C PRO A 23 9.00 -21.57 -3.28
N TYR A 24 9.06 -20.35 -2.75
CA TYR A 24 8.30 -19.90 -1.58
C TYR A 24 6.93 -19.30 -1.94
N GLY A 25 6.61 -19.19 -3.23
CA GLY A 25 5.35 -18.65 -3.74
C GLY A 25 5.33 -17.13 -3.92
N ASN A 26 6.48 -16.44 -3.84
CA ASN A 26 6.56 -15.00 -4.06
C ASN A 26 6.74 -14.68 -5.54
N GLY A 27 6.05 -13.66 -6.04
CA GLY A 27 6.16 -13.23 -7.43
C GLY A 27 5.26 -12.04 -7.73
N PHE A 28 5.31 -11.53 -8.96
CA PHE A 28 4.50 -10.39 -9.38
C PHE A 28 3.59 -10.78 -10.55
N CYS A 29 2.32 -10.40 -10.47
CA CYS A 29 1.38 -10.63 -11.55
C CYS A 29 1.28 -9.42 -12.48
N GLU A 30 1.93 -9.48 -13.63
CA GLU A 30 1.87 -8.41 -14.65
C GLU A 30 0.45 -8.17 -15.19
N ASN A 31 -0.47 -9.12 -15.03
CA ASN A 31 -1.85 -8.97 -15.51
C ASN A 31 -2.73 -8.10 -14.60
N CYS A 32 -2.56 -8.18 -13.28
CA CYS A 32 -3.44 -7.47 -12.34
C CYS A 32 -2.69 -6.61 -11.31
N GLY A 33 -1.36 -6.66 -11.28
CA GLY A 33 -0.53 -5.94 -10.32
C GLY A 33 -0.41 -6.60 -8.95
N TRP A 34 -1.07 -7.74 -8.72
CA TRP A 34 -0.99 -8.44 -7.44
C TRP A 34 0.41 -9.06 -7.21
N VAL A 35 1.03 -8.72 -6.08
CA VAL A 35 2.24 -9.42 -5.61
C VAL A 35 1.81 -10.69 -4.89
N GLN A 36 2.20 -11.86 -5.42
CA GLN A 36 1.96 -13.17 -4.81
C GLN A 36 2.73 -13.28 -3.50
N ASN A 37 2.07 -13.79 -2.46
CA ASN A 37 2.71 -14.30 -1.25
C ASN A 37 1.79 -15.34 -0.60
N ARG A 38 2.32 -16.18 0.28
CA ARG A 38 1.54 -17.22 0.99
C ARG A 38 0.86 -16.72 2.27
N GLU A 39 1.07 -15.48 2.66
CA GLU A 39 0.58 -14.96 3.95
C GLU A 39 -0.87 -14.46 3.89
N TYR A 40 -1.38 -14.13 2.70
CA TYR A 40 -2.75 -13.61 2.55
C TYR A 40 -3.85 -14.57 3.00
N ASP A 41 -3.60 -15.89 2.99
CA ASP A 41 -4.58 -16.88 3.47
C ASP A 41 -4.84 -16.77 4.98
N LYS A 42 -3.91 -16.20 5.74
CA LYS A 42 -4.05 -16.02 7.20
C LYS A 42 -4.82 -14.76 7.55
N TYR A 43 -4.71 -13.72 6.72
CA TYR A 43 -5.23 -12.38 7.00
C TYR A 43 -5.81 -11.74 5.72
N PRO A 44 -6.87 -12.32 5.15
CA PRO A 44 -7.33 -11.95 3.82
C PRO A 44 -7.99 -10.55 3.75
N ASP A 45 -8.39 -10.01 4.90
CA ASP A 45 -9.01 -8.68 5.03
C ASP A 45 -8.06 -7.61 5.57
N ASP A 46 -6.82 -7.98 5.93
CA ASP A 46 -5.79 -7.03 6.38
C ASP A 46 -5.01 -6.47 5.18
N VAL A 47 -4.63 -5.19 5.26
CA VAL A 47 -3.60 -4.61 4.39
C VAL A 47 -2.22 -5.03 4.91
N ARG A 48 -1.45 -5.75 4.10
CA ARG A 48 -0.14 -6.30 4.49
C ARG A 48 0.88 -6.21 3.38
N TYR A 49 2.12 -5.90 3.78
CA TYR A 49 3.26 -5.88 2.87
C TYR A 49 3.36 -7.20 2.08
N PRO A 50 3.64 -7.15 0.77
CA PRO A 50 3.90 -5.95 -0.06
C PRO A 50 2.67 -5.27 -0.68
N ASN A 51 1.46 -5.81 -0.51
CA ASN A 51 0.26 -5.25 -1.15
C ASN A 51 -0.45 -4.24 -0.23
N ILE A 52 -0.68 -3.03 -0.73
CA ILE A 52 -1.45 -1.98 -0.04
C ILE A 52 -2.97 -2.11 -0.23
N VAL A 53 -3.45 -3.25 -0.75
CA VAL A 53 -4.88 -3.57 -0.85
C VAL A 53 -5.09 -4.95 -0.25
N ALA A 54 -6.07 -5.07 0.66
CA ALA A 54 -6.42 -6.35 1.28
C ALA A 54 -6.82 -7.40 0.23
N PHE A 55 -6.49 -8.67 0.48
CA PHE A 55 -6.65 -9.74 -0.52
C PHE A 55 -8.09 -9.92 -1.00
N ASN A 56 -9.06 -9.98 -0.08
CA ASN A 56 -10.47 -10.08 -0.43
C ASN A 56 -10.97 -8.87 -1.22
N LYS A 57 -10.50 -7.67 -0.86
CA LYS A 57 -10.79 -6.44 -1.61
C LYS A 57 -10.20 -6.50 -3.01
N ALA A 58 -8.98 -6.99 -3.17
CA ALA A 58 -8.34 -7.13 -4.48
C ALA A 58 -9.11 -8.09 -5.40
N LYS A 59 -9.55 -9.24 -4.88
CA LYS A 59 -10.42 -10.17 -5.62
C LYS A 59 -11.72 -9.52 -6.06
N ARG A 60 -12.36 -8.74 -5.19
CA ARG A 60 -13.58 -8.00 -5.51
C ARG A 60 -13.35 -6.94 -6.59
N LEU A 61 -12.33 -6.09 -6.42
CA LEU A 61 -11.99 -5.05 -7.40
C LEU A 61 -11.71 -5.65 -8.78
N PHE A 62 -10.94 -6.74 -8.84
CA PHE A 62 -10.66 -7.44 -10.10
C PHE A 62 -11.94 -7.98 -10.75
N ALA A 63 -12.83 -8.62 -9.97
CA ALA A 63 -14.11 -9.13 -10.46
C ALA A 63 -15.03 -8.00 -10.97
N GLU A 64 -14.93 -6.80 -10.40
CA GLU A 64 -15.64 -5.59 -10.84
C GLU A 64 -14.97 -4.89 -12.02
N GLY A 65 -13.83 -5.38 -12.52
CA GLY A 65 -13.06 -4.74 -13.59
C GLY A 65 -12.37 -3.43 -13.17
N LYS A 66 -12.19 -3.22 -11.86
CA LYS A 66 -11.53 -2.03 -11.29
C LYS A 66 -10.04 -2.28 -11.06
N PRO A 67 -9.20 -1.24 -11.14
CA PRO A 67 -7.79 -1.36 -10.79
C PRO A 67 -7.62 -1.73 -9.31
N LEU A 68 -6.52 -2.41 -8.98
CA LEU A 68 -6.12 -2.73 -7.60
C LEU A 68 -5.49 -1.50 -6.90
N SER A 69 -6.14 -0.35 -7.01
CA SER A 69 -5.67 0.90 -6.40
C SER A 69 -6.14 0.99 -4.94
N PRO A 70 -5.28 1.44 -4.01
CA PRO A 70 -5.67 1.65 -2.62
C PRO A 70 -6.60 2.87 -2.48
N SER A 71 -7.64 2.70 -1.67
CA SER A 71 -8.40 3.79 -1.07
C SER A 71 -7.67 4.40 0.11
N PHE A 72 -8.14 5.54 0.61
CA PHE A 72 -7.55 6.21 1.77
C PHE A 72 -7.53 5.30 3.00
N GLU A 73 -8.60 4.52 3.21
CA GLU A 73 -8.66 3.56 4.31
C GLU A 73 -7.61 2.46 4.17
N ASP A 74 -7.32 1.98 2.96
CA ASP A 74 -6.25 0.97 2.80
C ASP A 74 -4.87 1.56 3.10
N PHE A 75 -4.65 2.83 2.75
CA PHE A 75 -3.42 3.53 3.11
C PHE A 75 -3.29 3.70 4.62
N ILE A 76 -4.38 4.02 5.31
CA ILE A 76 -4.42 4.19 6.76
C ILE A 76 -4.16 2.85 7.46
N ASP A 77 -4.71 1.74 6.95
CA ASP A 77 -4.43 0.41 7.48
C ASP A 77 -2.99 -0.04 7.16
N GLY A 78 -2.48 0.28 5.98
CA GLY A 78 -1.07 0.11 5.63
C GLY A 78 -0.15 0.90 6.56
N LEU A 79 -0.51 2.14 6.91
CA LEU A 79 0.22 2.99 7.84
C LEU A 79 0.24 2.39 9.25
N LYS A 80 -0.89 1.87 9.76
CA LYS A 80 -0.93 1.18 11.06
C LYS A 80 -0.05 -0.08 11.05
N PHE A 81 0.01 -0.79 9.93
CA PHE A 81 0.78 -2.03 9.80
C PHE A 81 2.29 -1.79 9.70
N TYR A 82 2.72 -0.91 8.81
CA TYR A 82 4.14 -0.75 8.44
C TYR A 82 4.79 0.51 9.04
N LYS A 83 3.99 1.43 9.60
CA LYS A 83 4.42 2.71 10.19
C LYS A 83 5.03 3.73 9.23
N GLU A 84 5.52 3.33 8.06
CA GLU A 84 6.19 4.21 7.09
C GLU A 84 5.55 4.10 5.70
N MET A 85 4.86 5.14 5.27
CA MET A 85 4.12 5.15 4.01
C MET A 85 4.48 6.38 3.18
N GLN A 86 4.27 6.28 1.89
CA GLN A 86 4.39 7.39 0.97
C GLN A 86 3.29 7.36 -0.09
N PHE A 87 3.06 8.50 -0.73
CA PHE A 87 2.19 8.62 -1.89
C PHE A 87 2.57 9.85 -2.72
N ASP A 88 2.18 9.86 -3.98
CA ASP A 88 2.35 10.99 -4.87
C ASP A 88 1.02 11.71 -5.12
N TYR A 89 1.05 13.03 -5.11
CA TYR A 89 -0.08 13.90 -5.43
C TYR A 89 0.43 15.20 -6.04
N ASP A 90 -0.19 15.65 -7.13
CA ASP A 90 0.15 16.91 -7.82
C ASP A 90 1.67 17.07 -8.12
N GLY A 91 2.28 15.98 -8.62
CA GLY A 91 3.70 15.94 -8.98
C GLY A 91 4.67 15.96 -7.80
N LYS A 92 4.17 15.79 -6.57
CA LYS A 92 4.95 15.82 -5.32
C LYS A 92 4.82 14.50 -4.57
N THR A 93 5.90 14.08 -3.92
CA THR A 93 5.93 12.88 -3.06
C THR A 93 5.80 13.27 -1.60
N TYR A 94 4.83 12.70 -0.92
CA TYR A 94 4.58 12.91 0.50
C TYR A 94 4.93 11.66 1.31
N GLY A 95 5.48 11.87 2.50
CA GLY A 95 5.79 10.83 3.48
C GLY A 95 4.90 10.92 4.69
N VAL A 96 4.52 9.76 5.22
CA VAL A 96 3.76 9.61 6.46
C VAL A 96 4.45 8.57 7.34
N LEU A 97 4.80 8.96 8.56
CA LEU A 97 5.58 8.14 9.49
C LEU A 97 4.94 8.15 10.87
N ILE A 98 4.69 6.97 11.46
CA ILE A 98 4.34 6.81 12.87
C ILE A 98 5.64 6.73 13.69
N ARG A 99 5.80 7.60 14.68
CA ARG A 99 6.90 7.58 15.65
C ARG A 99 6.58 6.69 16.85
N ASP A 100 7.59 6.42 17.69
CA ASP A 100 7.46 5.56 18.88
C ASP A 100 6.44 6.07 19.92
N ASN A 101 6.11 7.36 19.88
CA ASN A 101 5.09 7.98 20.73
C ASN A 101 3.69 8.02 20.07
N ASP A 102 3.47 7.20 19.04
CA ASP A 102 2.26 7.14 18.20
C ASP A 102 1.95 8.42 17.41
N ALA A 103 2.83 9.43 17.46
CA ALA A 103 2.66 10.64 16.68
C ALA A 103 2.90 10.36 15.19
N VAL A 104 2.02 10.88 14.34
CA VAL A 104 2.12 10.77 12.89
C VAL A 104 2.75 12.03 12.34
N HIS A 105 3.89 11.85 11.67
CA HIS A 105 4.62 12.89 10.96
C HIS A 105 4.21 12.82 9.50
N PHE A 106 3.61 13.90 8.98
CA PHE A 106 3.22 14.05 7.59
C PHE A 106 4.05 15.16 6.95
N TYR A 107 4.74 14.86 5.85
CA TYR A 107 5.70 15.79 5.27
C TYR A 107 5.81 15.65 3.75
N LEU A 108 6.26 16.72 3.10
CA LEU A 108 6.67 16.72 1.71
C LEU A 108 8.14 16.27 1.62
N PHE A 109 8.47 15.36 0.72
CA PHE A 109 9.87 14.94 0.54
C PHE A 109 10.76 16.14 0.19
N HIS A 110 11.95 16.17 0.79
CA HIS A 110 12.96 17.22 0.59
C HIS A 110 12.50 18.64 0.92
N SER A 111 11.43 18.81 1.69
CA SER A 111 10.92 20.12 2.11
C SER A 111 10.39 20.10 3.54
N ILE A 112 10.52 21.21 4.26
CA ILE A 112 9.83 21.43 5.53
C ILE A 112 8.45 22.07 5.32
N GLU A 113 8.11 22.46 4.10
CA GLU A 113 6.78 22.95 3.76
C GLU A 113 5.75 21.85 3.97
N ASN A 114 4.58 22.21 4.50
CA ASN A 114 3.49 21.29 4.82
C ASN A 114 3.83 20.20 5.86
N TYR A 115 4.92 20.36 6.60
CA TYR A 115 5.22 19.46 7.72
C TYR A 115 4.17 19.61 8.82
N GLN A 116 3.48 18.51 9.12
CA GLN A 116 2.37 18.44 10.06
C GLN A 116 2.61 17.28 11.03
N ILE A 117 2.33 17.51 12.31
CA ILE A 117 2.41 16.47 13.34
C ILE A 117 1.02 16.25 13.91
N TYR A 118 0.59 14.99 13.92
CA TYR A 118 -0.66 14.55 14.52
C TYR A 118 -0.37 13.67 15.73
N PRO A 119 -1.13 13.80 16.83
CA PRO A 119 -0.90 13.01 18.04
C PRO A 119 -1.27 11.53 17.89
N SER A 120 -1.96 11.14 16.82
CA SER A 120 -2.38 9.75 16.57
C SER A 120 -2.76 9.55 15.10
N VAL A 121 -2.88 8.27 14.69
CA VAL A 121 -3.42 7.90 13.36
C VAL A 121 -4.85 8.41 13.17
N THR A 122 -5.69 8.40 14.21
CA THR A 122 -7.04 8.96 14.16
C THR A 122 -7.00 10.46 13.86
N ALA A 123 -6.13 11.21 14.55
CA ALA A 123 -6.00 12.64 14.30
C ALA A 123 -5.45 12.93 12.89
N PHE A 124 -4.53 12.10 12.38
CA PHE A 124 -4.07 12.18 10.99
C PHE A 124 -5.22 11.91 10.01
N HIS A 125 -5.97 10.82 10.18
CA HIS A 125 -7.11 10.47 9.33
C HIS A 125 -8.12 11.61 9.20
N GLU A 126 -8.49 12.24 10.33
CA GLU A 126 -9.53 13.27 10.38
C GLU A 126 -9.08 14.64 9.91
N LYS A 127 -7.79 14.98 10.10
CA LYS A 127 -7.32 16.38 9.99
C LYS A 127 -6.20 16.58 8.96
N ALA A 128 -5.58 15.53 8.45
CA ALA A 128 -4.52 15.64 7.44
C ALA A 128 -5.03 16.39 6.21
N HIS A 129 -4.24 17.38 5.77
CA HIS A 129 -4.59 18.20 4.63
C HIS A 129 -3.37 18.64 3.84
N ILE A 130 -3.58 18.94 2.55
CA ILE A 130 -2.60 19.61 1.69
C ILE A 130 -3.24 20.95 1.29
N ASN A 131 -2.58 22.07 1.59
CA ASN A 131 -3.09 23.43 1.32
C ASN A 131 -4.53 23.66 1.83
N GLY A 132 -4.89 23.08 2.97
CA GLY A 132 -6.22 23.18 3.57
C GLY A 132 -7.26 22.21 3.01
N THR A 133 -6.97 21.45 1.96
CA THR A 133 -7.86 20.41 1.43
C THR A 133 -7.64 19.09 2.16
N PRO A 134 -8.68 18.46 2.75
CA PRO A 134 -8.54 17.18 3.45
C PRO A 134 -7.96 16.09 2.57
N LEU A 135 -7.01 15.32 3.10
CA LEU A 135 -6.31 14.27 2.36
C LEU A 135 -7.27 13.19 1.82
N SER A 136 -8.30 12.84 2.59
CA SER A 136 -9.35 11.90 2.17
C SER A 136 -10.09 12.35 0.90
N SER A 137 -10.24 13.66 0.70
CA SER A 137 -10.91 14.24 -0.48
C SER A 137 -10.01 14.28 -1.71
N LEU A 138 -8.69 14.22 -1.53
CA LEU A 138 -7.70 14.21 -2.61
C LEU A 138 -7.43 12.79 -3.15
N TRP A 139 -7.95 11.77 -2.47
CA TRP A 139 -7.47 10.39 -2.65
C TRP A 139 -7.76 9.80 -4.04
N SER A 140 -8.75 10.34 -4.76
CA SER A 140 -9.01 9.91 -6.15
C SER A 140 -7.86 10.23 -7.10
N ASP A 141 -7.05 11.24 -6.78
CA ASP A 141 -5.96 11.74 -7.63
C ASP A 141 -4.58 11.30 -7.12
N VAL A 142 -4.55 10.58 -6.00
CA VAL A 142 -3.32 10.02 -5.42
C VAL A 142 -2.84 8.84 -6.25
N ILE A 143 -1.53 8.81 -6.52
CA ILE A 143 -0.87 7.68 -7.20
C ILE A 143 0.32 7.20 -6.38
N ASN A 144 0.86 6.02 -6.73
CA ASN A 144 2.05 5.42 -6.10
C ASN A 144 1.99 5.34 -4.57
N ALA A 145 0.79 5.24 -4.01
CA ALA A 145 0.63 5.00 -2.58
C ALA A 145 1.23 3.63 -2.21
N GLY A 146 2.13 3.61 -1.24
CA GLY A 146 2.92 2.43 -0.92
C GLY A 146 3.69 2.55 0.38
N TYR A 147 4.29 1.43 0.77
CA TYR A 147 5.24 1.37 1.87
C TYR A 147 6.52 2.13 1.50
N MET A 148 7.04 2.94 2.43
CA MET A 148 8.34 3.58 2.25
C MET A 148 9.42 2.51 2.45
N LEU A 149 10.05 2.07 1.36
CA LEU A 149 11.13 1.09 1.42
C LEU A 149 12.43 1.79 1.84
N PRO A 150 13.22 1.19 2.75
CA PRO A 150 14.52 1.72 3.16
C PRO A 150 15.58 1.67 2.05
#